data_AF-A0A537CPS1-F1
#
_entry.id   AF-A0A537CPS1-F1
#
_cell.length_a   1.000
_cell.length_b   1.000
_cell.length_c   1.000
_cell.angle_alpha   90.00
_cell.angle_beta   90.00
_cell.angle_gamma   90.00
#
_symmetry.space_group_name_H-M   'P 1'
#
loop_
_entity.id
_entity.type
_entity.pdbx_description
1 polymer ?
#
loop_
_entity_poly.entity_id
_entity_poly.type
_entity_poly.pdbx_seq_one_letter_code
_entity_poly.pdbx_strand_id
1 'polypeptide(L)'
;MAVYDLEEQEKIDDLKAWWAVNGKYVSAAVVIFAVGFIGVQGWRWYQGTQAEKASVLYQAVSQAARANDAVKAKEPATQLAERFSATAYAPRGALLYAKLLYDAGDKTAAKAQLQWVIDHGGEDELKAVARFRLAQILLDEKQYDEALKTLDAKTDEAFAAIYADLKGDILAAVGKTTDARVAYQASLAKLDPKSTYRAFVQAKLDALGGPVSAATGAIAAPGGAAGTAAPSAPAAAAK
;
A
#
# COMPACT_ATOMS: atom_id res chain seq x y z
N MET A 1 40.97 64.18 13.95
CA MET A 1 41.18 63.39 15.18
C MET A 1 39.80 62.91 15.60
N ALA A 2 39.40 61.70 15.20
CA ALA A 2 38.09 61.18 15.57
C ALA A 2 38.07 60.93 17.08
N VAL A 3 37.30 61.73 17.82
CA VAL A 3 36.91 61.40 19.19
C VAL A 3 35.85 60.31 19.02
N TYR A 4 36.23 59.07 19.28
CA TYR A 4 35.29 57.96 19.38
C TYR A 4 34.29 58.32 20.49
N ASP A 5 33.00 58.27 20.17
CA ASP A 5 31.93 58.73 21.06
C ASP A 5 31.98 57.94 22.38
N LEU A 6 31.85 58.59 23.54
CA LEU A 6 31.91 57.91 24.85
C LEU A 6 30.87 56.77 24.92
N GLU A 7 29.74 56.97 24.27
CA GLU A 7 28.66 55.98 24.14
C GLU A 7 29.07 54.77 23.27
N GLU A 8 29.95 54.95 22.28
CA GLU A 8 30.50 53.85 21.50
C GLU A 8 31.49 53.01 22.30
N GLN A 9 32.28 53.64 23.19
CA GLN A 9 33.19 52.89 24.07
C GLN A 9 32.43 52.06 25.10
N GLU A 10 31.40 52.62 25.73
CA GLU A 10 30.56 51.89 26.68
C GLU A 10 29.88 50.68 26.01
N LYS A 11 29.32 50.84 24.80
CA LYS A 11 28.72 49.73 24.03
C LYS A 11 29.73 48.63 23.67
N ILE A 12 30.96 49.01 23.34
CA ILE A 12 32.02 48.05 23.01
C ILE A 12 32.44 47.25 24.24
N ASP A 13 32.55 47.91 25.40
CA ASP A 13 32.97 47.25 26.63
C ASP A 13 31.87 46.33 27.20
N ASP A 14 30.60 46.71 27.07
CA ASP A 14 29.46 45.83 27.36
C ASP A 14 29.45 44.58 26.48
N LEU A 15 29.73 44.71 25.18
CA LEU A 15 29.83 43.58 24.27
C LEU A 15 31.02 42.66 24.62
N LYS A 16 32.18 43.23 24.96
CA LYS A 16 33.35 42.46 25.41
C LYS A 16 33.05 41.70 26.69
N ALA A 17 32.39 42.33 27.67
CA ALA A 17 32.02 41.70 28.92
C ALA A 17 31.02 40.55 28.69
N TRP A 18 30.01 40.77 27.85
CA TRP A 18 29.06 39.74 27.46
C TRP A 18 29.76 38.57 26.75
N TRP A 19 30.68 38.84 25.84
CA TRP A 19 31.45 37.82 25.13
C TRP A 19 32.40 37.06 26.05
N ALA A 20 33.03 37.71 27.03
CA ALA A 20 33.88 37.04 28.01
C ALA A 20 33.09 35.98 28.82
N VAL A 21 31.81 36.24 29.09
CA VAL A 21 30.92 35.31 29.80
C VAL A 21 30.32 34.25 28.87
N ASN A 22 29.83 34.65 27.69
CA ASN A 22 29.02 33.80 26.81
C ASN A 22 29.77 33.20 25.61
N GLY A 23 30.94 33.75 25.26
CA GLY A 23 31.67 33.43 24.03
C GLY A 23 32.03 31.95 23.90
N LYS A 24 32.30 31.24 25.00
CA LYS A 24 32.53 29.79 24.98
C LYS A 24 31.28 29.01 24.56
N TYR A 25 30.10 29.41 25.03
CA TYR A 25 28.83 28.75 24.72
C TYR A 25 28.39 29.07 23.28
N VAL A 26 28.56 30.33 22.86
CA VAL A 26 28.30 30.75 21.48
C VAL A 26 29.22 30.02 20.51
N SER A 27 30.52 29.96 20.80
CA SER A 27 31.49 29.23 19.96
C SER A 27 31.18 27.73 19.91
N ALA A 28 30.83 27.12 21.05
CA ALA A 28 30.42 25.71 21.09
C ALA A 28 29.14 25.47 20.25
N ALA A 29 28.15 26.36 20.35
CA ALA A 29 26.93 26.26 19.56
C ALA A 29 27.22 26.39 18.06
N VAL A 30 28.08 27.32 17.65
CA VAL A 30 28.50 27.48 16.26
C VAL A 30 29.23 26.24 15.74
N VAL A 31 30.13 25.65 16.54
CA VAL A 31 30.85 24.43 16.16
C VAL A 31 29.88 23.25 16.01
N ILE A 32 28.96 23.06 16.97
CA ILE A 32 27.94 22.00 16.89
C ILE A 32 27.08 22.19 15.63
N PHE A 33 26.66 23.41 15.35
CA PHE A 33 25.90 23.73 14.15
C PHE A 33 26.69 23.44 12.87
N ALA A 34 27.96 23.86 12.80
CA ALA A 34 28.81 23.63 11.64
C ALA A 34 29.05 22.13 11.38
N VAL A 35 29.32 21.34 12.43
CA VAL A 35 29.48 19.88 12.34
C VAL A 35 28.18 19.22 11.88
N GLY A 36 27.04 19.61 12.46
CA GLY A 36 25.72 19.11 12.04
C GLY A 36 25.42 19.43 10.58
N PHE A 37 25.70 20.67 10.15
CA PHE A 37 25.50 21.11 8.77
C PHE A 37 26.37 20.32 7.79
N ILE A 38 27.67 20.19 8.05
CA ILE A 38 28.59 19.41 7.19
C ILE A 38 28.17 17.94 7.15
N GLY A 39 27.75 17.37 8.28
CA GLY A 39 27.25 16.00 8.35
C GLY A 39 26.03 15.78 7.45
N VAL A 40 25.03 16.67 7.52
CA VAL A 40 23.84 16.61 6.67
C VAL A 40 24.20 16.80 5.19
N GLN A 41 25.08 17.75 4.85
CA GLN A 41 25.50 17.97 3.47
C GLN A 41 26.24 16.76 2.90
N GLY A 42 27.18 16.19 3.66
CA GLY A 42 27.90 14.97 3.26
C GLY A 42 26.97 13.78 3.07
N TRP A 43 26.01 13.60 3.97
CA TRP A 43 25.00 12.54 3.87
C TRP A 43 24.09 12.72 2.65
N ARG A 44 23.63 13.94 2.36
CA ARG A 44 22.80 14.23 1.17
C ARG A 44 23.57 14.00 -0.12
N TRP A 45 24.84 14.40 -0.17
CA TRP A 45 25.70 14.15 -1.33
C TRP A 45 25.92 12.64 -1.55
N TYR A 46 26.16 11.89 -0.47
CA TYR A 46 26.28 10.44 -0.53
C TYR A 46 24.98 9.79 -1.04
N GLN A 47 23.82 10.15 -0.47
CA GLN A 47 22.52 9.66 -0.94
C GLN A 47 22.27 9.98 -2.41
N GLY A 48 22.59 11.20 -2.85
CA GLY A 48 22.46 11.61 -4.26
C GLY A 48 23.33 10.75 -5.19
N THR A 49 24.59 10.54 -4.82
CA THR A 49 25.52 9.70 -5.59
C THR A 49 25.05 8.23 -5.65
N GLN A 50 24.52 7.70 -4.55
CA GLN A 50 23.96 6.35 -4.51
C GLN A 50 22.70 6.24 -5.40
N ALA A 51 21.81 7.25 -5.34
CA ALA A 51 20.63 7.30 -6.19
C ALA A 51 20.97 7.39 -7.68
N GLU A 52 22.01 8.15 -8.05
CA GLU A 52 22.49 8.24 -9.44
C GLU A 52 22.95 6.89 -9.96
N LYS A 53 23.83 6.19 -9.22
CA LYS A 53 24.31 4.85 -9.59
C LYS A 53 23.16 3.84 -9.66
N ALA A 54 22.25 3.88 -8.69
CA ALA A 54 21.06 3.04 -8.67
C ALA A 54 20.14 3.29 -9.87
N SER A 55 20.03 4.55 -10.33
CA SER A 55 19.21 4.91 -11.48
C SER A 55 19.70 4.24 -12.78
N VAL A 56 21.02 4.11 -12.97
CA VAL A 56 21.60 3.43 -14.14
C VAL A 56 21.24 1.95 -14.16
N LEU A 57 21.35 1.28 -13.01
CA LEU A 57 20.95 -0.12 -12.88
C LEU A 57 19.44 -0.29 -13.11
N TYR A 58 18.62 0.59 -12.54
CA TYR A 58 17.18 0.59 -12.78
C TYR A 58 16.84 0.80 -14.26
N GLN A 59 17.56 1.68 -14.97
CA GLN A 59 17.39 1.85 -16.41
C GLN A 59 17.73 0.56 -17.17
N ALA A 60 18.78 -0.16 -16.78
CA ALA A 60 19.13 -1.45 -17.38
C ALA A 60 18.02 -2.50 -17.17
N VAL A 61 17.50 -2.64 -15.94
CA VAL A 61 16.32 -3.50 -15.65
C VAL A 61 15.13 -3.07 -16.50
N SER A 62 14.89 -1.76 -16.63
CA SER A 62 13.77 -1.23 -17.41
C SER A 62 13.92 -1.45 -18.90
N GLN A 63 15.13 -1.43 -19.44
CA GLN A 63 15.39 -1.76 -20.84
C GLN A 63 15.19 -3.25 -21.09
N ALA A 64 15.72 -4.10 -20.21
CA ALA A 64 15.51 -5.55 -20.27
C ALA A 64 14.01 -5.90 -20.17
N ALA A 65 13.24 -5.18 -19.35
CA ALA A 65 11.80 -5.35 -19.25
C ALA A 65 11.06 -5.02 -20.55
N ARG A 66 11.42 -3.92 -21.22
CA ARG A 66 10.85 -3.59 -22.54
C ARG A 66 11.21 -4.63 -23.61
N ALA A 67 12.35 -5.29 -23.47
CA ALA A 67 12.78 -6.37 -24.34
C ALA A 67 12.22 -7.76 -23.93
N ASN A 68 11.45 -7.86 -22.83
CA ASN A 68 11.01 -9.12 -22.22
C ASN A 68 12.16 -10.11 -21.95
N ASP A 69 13.33 -9.60 -21.54
CA ASP A 69 14.54 -10.39 -21.33
C ASP A 69 14.87 -10.49 -19.84
N ALA A 70 14.28 -11.48 -19.17
CA ALA A 70 14.50 -11.71 -17.73
C ALA A 70 15.97 -12.02 -17.40
N VAL A 71 16.69 -12.68 -18.30
CA VAL A 71 18.10 -13.04 -18.09
C VAL A 71 18.97 -11.78 -18.03
N LYS A 72 18.76 -10.81 -18.93
CA LYS A 72 19.46 -9.53 -18.90
C LYS A 72 19.09 -8.65 -17.71
N ALA A 73 17.87 -8.78 -17.18
CA ALA A 73 17.43 -8.01 -16.02
C ALA A 73 18.05 -8.51 -14.70
N LYS A 74 18.50 -9.77 -14.63
CA LYS A 74 18.95 -10.41 -13.40
C LYS A 74 20.08 -9.68 -12.70
N GLU A 75 21.18 -9.49 -13.40
CA GLU A 75 22.40 -8.90 -12.82
C GLU A 75 22.19 -7.46 -12.34
N PRO A 76 21.60 -6.53 -13.12
CA PRO A 76 21.33 -5.19 -12.62
C PRO A 76 20.27 -5.16 -11.51
N ALA A 77 19.27 -6.05 -11.52
CA ALA A 77 18.30 -6.15 -10.42
C ALA A 77 18.94 -6.64 -9.12
N THR A 78 19.81 -7.65 -9.18
CA THR A 78 20.57 -8.15 -8.03
C THR A 78 21.47 -7.06 -7.46
N GLN A 79 22.25 -6.38 -8.30
CA GLN A 79 23.09 -5.27 -7.83
C GLN A 79 22.27 -4.17 -7.15
N LEU A 80 21.10 -3.85 -7.70
CA LEU A 80 20.22 -2.83 -7.15
C LEU A 80 19.69 -3.23 -5.75
N ALA A 81 19.29 -4.47 -5.58
CA ALA A 81 18.83 -5.01 -4.30
C ALA A 81 19.96 -5.10 -3.25
N GLU A 82 21.16 -5.55 -3.65
CA GLU A 82 22.27 -5.77 -2.70
C GLU A 82 23.04 -4.51 -2.33
N ARG A 83 23.26 -3.60 -3.30
CA ARG A 83 24.15 -2.45 -3.12
C ARG A 83 23.40 -1.14 -2.93
N PHE A 84 22.15 -1.06 -3.37
CA PHE A 84 21.37 0.17 -3.41
C PHE A 84 19.98 0.02 -2.78
N SER A 85 19.81 -0.94 -1.86
CA SER A 85 18.54 -1.21 -1.16
C SER A 85 17.91 0.03 -0.51
N ALA A 86 18.74 0.94 -0.01
CA ALA A 86 18.31 2.20 0.61
C ALA A 86 17.78 3.26 -0.38
N THR A 87 17.89 3.01 -1.69
CA THR A 87 17.42 3.95 -2.72
C THR A 87 15.99 3.63 -3.15
N ALA A 88 15.26 4.65 -3.58
CA ALA A 88 13.91 4.50 -4.13
C ALA A 88 13.87 3.62 -5.41
N TYR A 89 15.01 3.43 -6.08
CA TYR A 89 15.11 2.62 -7.30
C TYR A 89 15.04 1.12 -7.01
N ALA A 90 15.58 0.65 -5.88
CA ALA A 90 15.65 -0.77 -5.56
C ALA A 90 14.31 -1.51 -5.53
N PRO A 91 13.29 -1.07 -4.76
CA PRO A 91 12.00 -1.74 -4.76
C PRO A 91 11.29 -1.65 -6.13
N ARG A 92 11.49 -0.56 -6.88
CA ARG A 92 10.93 -0.41 -8.23
C ARG A 92 11.56 -1.38 -9.23
N GLY A 93 12.88 -1.55 -9.18
CA GLY A 93 13.61 -2.51 -10.00
C GLY A 93 13.21 -3.95 -9.67
N ALA A 94 13.11 -4.28 -8.38
CA ALA A 94 12.66 -5.59 -7.93
C ALA A 94 11.21 -5.89 -8.38
N LEU A 95 10.28 -4.93 -8.29
CA LEU A 95 8.91 -5.09 -8.81
C LEU A 95 8.87 -5.34 -10.32
N LEU A 96 9.75 -4.67 -11.08
CA LEU A 96 9.82 -4.84 -12.53
C LEU A 96 10.42 -6.18 -12.91
N TYR A 97 11.48 -6.59 -12.20
CA TYR A 97 12.11 -7.88 -12.41
C TYR A 97 11.20 -9.04 -11.97
N ALA A 98 10.45 -8.89 -10.88
CA ALA A 98 9.42 -9.85 -10.47
C ALA A 98 8.39 -10.09 -11.58
N LYS A 99 7.95 -9.02 -12.26
CA LYS A 99 7.04 -9.14 -13.40
C LYS A 99 7.67 -9.92 -14.55
N LEU A 100 8.92 -9.62 -14.92
CA LEU A 100 9.63 -10.35 -15.96
C LEU A 100 9.76 -11.85 -15.65
N LEU A 101 10.09 -12.17 -14.39
CA LEU A 101 10.20 -13.55 -13.93
C LEU A 101 8.86 -14.28 -14.02
N TYR A 102 7.78 -13.63 -13.58
CA TYR A 102 6.43 -14.19 -13.71
C TYR A 102 6.06 -14.44 -15.17
N ASP A 103 6.28 -13.44 -16.05
CA ASP A 103 5.99 -13.54 -17.48
C ASP A 103 6.86 -14.62 -18.17
N ALA A 104 8.07 -14.89 -17.65
CA ALA A 104 8.96 -15.97 -18.08
C ALA A 104 8.63 -17.34 -17.46
N GLY A 105 7.61 -17.43 -16.58
CA GLY A 105 7.18 -18.66 -15.92
C GLY A 105 7.91 -19.01 -14.63
N ASP A 106 8.91 -18.23 -14.21
CA ASP A 106 9.62 -18.42 -12.94
C ASP A 106 8.85 -17.74 -11.78
N LYS A 107 7.71 -18.36 -11.42
CA LYS A 107 6.85 -17.88 -10.33
C LYS A 107 7.57 -17.88 -8.98
N THR A 108 8.46 -18.85 -8.74
CA THR A 108 9.23 -18.95 -7.49
C THR A 108 10.14 -17.73 -7.32
N ALA A 109 10.94 -17.39 -8.33
CA ALA A 109 11.80 -16.23 -8.27
C ALA A 109 10.99 -14.92 -8.24
N ALA A 110 9.85 -14.86 -8.96
CA ALA A 110 8.95 -13.71 -8.91
C ALA A 110 8.43 -13.46 -7.48
N LYS A 111 7.95 -14.51 -6.79
CA LYS A 111 7.52 -14.41 -5.38
C LYS A 111 8.67 -13.93 -4.48
N ALA A 112 9.88 -14.43 -4.67
CA ALA A 112 11.05 -14.00 -3.90
C ALA A 112 11.35 -12.50 -4.07
N GLN A 113 11.24 -11.98 -5.30
CA GLN A 113 11.41 -10.55 -5.57
C GLN A 113 10.29 -9.70 -4.95
N LEU A 114 9.03 -10.16 -5.01
CA LEU A 114 7.90 -9.47 -4.38
C LEU A 114 8.03 -9.45 -2.86
N GLN A 115 8.39 -10.58 -2.25
CA GLN A 115 8.65 -10.67 -0.81
C GLN A 115 9.79 -9.73 -0.39
N TRP A 116 10.86 -9.68 -1.18
CA TRP A 116 11.97 -8.76 -0.93
C TRP A 116 11.48 -7.29 -0.89
N VAL A 117 10.59 -6.87 -1.78
CA VAL A 117 10.00 -5.53 -1.78
C VAL A 117 9.13 -5.29 -0.54
N ILE A 118 8.38 -6.29 -0.09
CA ILE A 118 7.56 -6.21 1.13
C ILE A 118 8.45 -5.95 2.36
N ASP A 119 9.58 -6.64 2.43
CA ASP A 119 10.48 -6.63 3.58
C ASP A 119 11.42 -5.41 3.59
N HIS A 120 11.89 -4.97 2.41
CA HIS A 120 12.94 -3.96 2.27
C HIS A 120 12.48 -2.64 1.64
N GLY A 121 11.27 -2.58 1.07
CA GLY A 121 10.75 -1.36 0.47
C GLY A 121 10.64 -0.22 1.48
N GLY A 122 11.01 1.00 1.08
CA GLY A 122 10.83 2.19 1.91
C GLY A 122 9.42 2.80 1.81
N GLU A 123 8.69 2.50 0.74
CA GLU A 123 7.40 3.12 0.39
C GLU A 123 6.27 2.10 0.58
N ASP A 124 5.26 2.45 1.38
CA ASP A 124 4.16 1.57 1.74
C ASP A 124 3.29 1.25 0.51
N GLU A 125 3.19 2.17 -0.45
CA GLU A 125 2.48 1.97 -1.71
C GLU A 125 3.15 0.88 -2.57
N LEU A 126 4.48 0.82 -2.58
CA LEU A 126 5.20 -0.24 -3.30
C LEU A 126 5.05 -1.59 -2.60
N LYS A 127 5.03 -1.61 -1.27
CA LYS A 127 4.73 -2.83 -0.50
C LYS A 127 3.31 -3.30 -0.77
N ALA A 128 2.35 -2.39 -0.88
CA ALA A 128 0.97 -2.73 -1.21
C ALA A 128 0.88 -3.37 -2.61
N VAL A 129 1.53 -2.78 -3.61
CA VAL A 129 1.62 -3.38 -4.96
C VAL A 129 2.28 -4.77 -4.90
N ALA A 130 3.35 -4.93 -4.13
CA ALA A 130 4.05 -6.21 -4.00
C ALA A 130 3.17 -7.29 -3.36
N ARG A 131 2.48 -6.96 -2.25
CA ARG A 131 1.53 -7.87 -1.58
C ARG A 131 0.38 -8.27 -2.47
N PHE A 132 -0.23 -7.31 -3.18
CA PHE A 132 -1.30 -7.58 -4.13
C PHE A 132 -0.84 -8.59 -5.19
N ARG A 133 0.30 -8.34 -5.85
CA ARG A 133 0.85 -9.24 -6.87
C ARG A 133 1.24 -10.59 -6.29
N LEU A 134 1.81 -10.64 -5.08
CA LEU A 134 2.17 -11.89 -4.42
C LEU A 134 0.92 -12.72 -4.15
N ALA A 135 -0.15 -12.12 -3.63
CA ALA A 135 -1.41 -12.79 -3.39
C ALA A 135 -2.06 -13.31 -4.68
N GLN A 136 -1.91 -12.61 -5.82
CA GLN A 136 -2.35 -13.14 -7.13
C GLN A 136 -1.59 -14.41 -7.52
N ILE A 137 -0.26 -14.43 -7.35
CA ILE A 137 0.54 -15.64 -7.65
C ILE A 137 0.13 -16.79 -6.72
N LEU A 138 -0.06 -16.52 -5.43
CA LEU A 138 -0.49 -17.51 -4.45
C LEU A 138 -1.89 -18.05 -4.76
N LEU A 139 -2.80 -17.19 -5.24
CA LEU A 139 -4.12 -17.60 -5.74
C LEU A 139 -4.01 -18.56 -6.93
N ASP A 140 -3.18 -18.22 -7.94
CA ASP A 140 -2.94 -19.10 -9.09
C ASP A 140 -2.36 -20.46 -8.68
N GLU A 141 -1.53 -20.48 -7.65
CA GLU A 141 -0.91 -21.67 -7.07
C GLU A 141 -1.81 -22.40 -6.06
N LYS A 142 -3.04 -21.91 -5.87
CA LYS A 142 -4.03 -22.45 -4.92
C LYS A 142 -3.58 -22.42 -3.45
N GLN A 143 -2.61 -21.58 -3.12
CA GLN A 143 -2.14 -21.32 -1.76
C GLN A 143 -3.04 -20.28 -1.08
N TYR A 144 -4.34 -20.60 -0.93
CA TYR A 144 -5.37 -19.62 -0.56
C TYR A 144 -5.18 -19.00 0.83
N ASP A 145 -4.79 -19.80 1.84
CA ASP A 145 -4.57 -19.30 3.20
C ASP A 145 -3.41 -18.30 3.25
N GLU A 146 -2.34 -18.59 2.50
CA GLU A 146 -1.17 -17.70 2.38
C GLU A 146 -1.52 -16.42 1.61
N ALA A 147 -2.35 -16.54 0.56
CA ALA A 147 -2.84 -15.40 -0.21
C ALA A 147 -3.68 -14.46 0.68
N LEU A 148 -4.61 -14.99 1.47
CA LEU A 148 -5.42 -14.20 2.41
C LEU A 148 -4.54 -13.51 3.45
N LYS A 149 -3.60 -14.25 4.05
CA LYS A 149 -2.66 -13.70 5.05
C LYS A 149 -1.82 -12.57 4.45
N THR A 150 -1.40 -12.68 3.20
CA THR A 150 -0.65 -11.64 2.48
C THR A 150 -1.45 -10.34 2.35
N LEU A 151 -2.78 -10.43 2.22
CA LEU A 151 -3.69 -9.29 2.07
C LEU A 151 -4.20 -8.70 3.39
N ASP A 152 -4.06 -9.40 4.51
CA ASP A 152 -4.51 -8.91 5.83
C ASP A 152 -3.60 -7.81 6.43
N ALA A 153 -2.47 -7.51 5.79
CA ALA A 153 -1.61 -6.41 6.19
C ALA A 153 -2.31 -5.05 6.04
N LYS A 154 -2.10 -4.15 7.02
CA LYS A 154 -2.60 -2.77 6.95
C LYS A 154 -2.13 -2.12 5.66
N THR A 155 -3.09 -1.52 4.96
CA THR A 155 -2.94 -0.97 3.62
C THR A 155 -3.71 0.35 3.55
N ASP A 156 -3.19 1.29 2.77
CA ASP A 156 -3.83 2.60 2.60
C ASP A 156 -5.19 2.48 1.92
N GLU A 157 -6.06 3.47 2.19
CA GLU A 157 -7.43 3.51 1.67
C GLU A 157 -7.47 3.46 0.13
N ALA A 158 -6.44 3.98 -0.54
CA ALA A 158 -6.28 3.94 -1.98
C ALA A 158 -6.26 2.52 -2.57
N PHE A 159 -5.77 1.52 -1.82
CA PHE A 159 -5.68 0.13 -2.26
C PHE A 159 -6.79 -0.77 -1.68
N ALA A 160 -7.55 -0.26 -0.70
CA ALA A 160 -8.55 -1.05 0.01
C ALA A 160 -9.62 -1.65 -0.93
N ALA A 161 -9.97 -0.95 -2.01
CA ALA A 161 -10.91 -1.44 -3.01
C ALA A 161 -10.38 -2.67 -3.76
N ILE A 162 -9.16 -2.58 -4.31
CA ILE A 162 -8.58 -3.67 -5.11
C ILE A 162 -8.19 -4.87 -4.23
N TYR A 163 -7.81 -4.63 -2.97
CA TYR A 163 -7.55 -5.69 -1.99
C TYR A 163 -8.82 -6.47 -1.64
N ALA A 164 -9.93 -5.75 -1.47
CA ALA A 164 -11.22 -6.38 -1.19
C ALA A 164 -11.72 -7.19 -2.40
N ASP A 165 -11.47 -6.73 -3.63
CA ASP A 165 -11.76 -7.51 -4.85
C ASP A 165 -10.97 -8.82 -4.87
N LEU A 166 -9.64 -8.75 -4.72
CA LEU A 166 -8.81 -9.96 -4.72
C LEU A 166 -9.12 -10.90 -3.54
N LYS A 167 -9.47 -10.36 -2.37
CA LYS A 167 -9.94 -11.17 -1.24
C LYS A 167 -11.24 -11.91 -1.60
N GLY A 168 -12.15 -11.25 -2.32
CA GLY A 168 -13.33 -11.88 -2.89
C GLY A 168 -13.01 -13.01 -3.85
N ASP A 169 -12.05 -12.80 -4.76
CA ASP A 169 -11.59 -13.82 -5.72
C ASP A 169 -11.06 -15.07 -4.99
N ILE A 170 -10.22 -14.87 -3.96
CA ILE A 170 -9.65 -15.96 -3.16
C ILE A 170 -10.75 -16.72 -2.40
N LEU A 171 -11.69 -16.00 -1.78
CA LEU A 171 -12.81 -16.60 -1.03
C LEU A 171 -13.77 -17.37 -1.95
N ALA A 172 -14.01 -16.87 -3.16
CA ALA A 172 -14.81 -17.56 -4.16
C ALA A 172 -14.12 -18.87 -4.60
N ALA A 173 -12.80 -18.86 -4.80
CA ALA A 173 -12.03 -20.03 -5.20
C ALA A 173 -12.05 -21.17 -4.16
N VAL A 174 -12.17 -20.84 -2.86
CA VAL A 174 -12.32 -21.83 -1.78
C VAL A 174 -13.78 -22.20 -1.46
N GLY A 175 -14.75 -21.70 -2.24
CA GLY A 175 -16.18 -22.00 -2.07
C GLY A 175 -16.87 -21.22 -0.95
N LYS A 176 -16.22 -20.21 -0.37
CA LYS A 176 -16.82 -19.32 0.65
C LYS A 176 -17.63 -18.20 -0.02
N THR A 177 -18.67 -18.57 -0.74
CA THR A 177 -19.45 -17.66 -1.60
C THR A 177 -20.03 -16.47 -0.84
N THR A 178 -20.54 -16.66 0.38
CA THR A 178 -21.08 -15.53 1.17
C THR A 178 -20.00 -14.53 1.56
N ASP A 179 -18.84 -15.01 2.03
CA ASP A 179 -17.73 -14.13 2.40
C ASP A 179 -17.15 -13.42 1.18
N ALA A 180 -17.08 -14.11 0.03
CA ALA A 180 -16.64 -13.54 -1.24
C ALA A 180 -17.54 -12.38 -1.68
N ARG A 181 -18.87 -12.55 -1.59
CA ARG A 181 -19.84 -11.49 -1.89
C ARG A 181 -19.66 -10.28 -0.96
N VAL A 182 -19.45 -10.51 0.35
CA VAL A 182 -19.17 -9.42 1.30
C VAL A 182 -17.89 -8.66 0.92
N ALA A 183 -16.84 -9.37 0.50
CA ALA A 183 -15.60 -8.75 0.06
C ALA A 183 -15.79 -7.91 -1.22
N TYR A 184 -16.52 -8.41 -2.22
CA TYR A 184 -16.84 -7.63 -3.42
C TYR A 184 -17.70 -6.40 -3.12
N GLN A 185 -18.68 -6.50 -2.22
CA GLN A 185 -19.44 -5.33 -1.76
C GLN A 185 -18.53 -4.29 -1.09
N ALA A 186 -17.61 -4.73 -0.25
CA ALA A 186 -16.64 -3.85 0.41
C ALA A 186 -15.67 -3.18 -0.58
N SER A 187 -15.35 -3.86 -1.69
CA SER A 187 -14.62 -3.29 -2.83
C SER A 187 -15.44 -2.22 -3.54
N LEU A 188 -16.65 -2.57 -3.97
CA LEU A 188 -17.58 -1.67 -4.66
C LEU A 188 -17.89 -0.42 -3.84
N ALA A 189 -18.02 -0.51 -2.53
CA ALA A 189 -18.25 0.65 -1.67
C ALA A 189 -17.14 1.72 -1.76
N LYS A 190 -15.91 1.32 -2.15
CA LYS A 190 -14.74 2.19 -2.22
C LYS A 190 -14.34 2.61 -3.63
N LEU A 191 -14.92 1.97 -4.65
CA LEU A 191 -14.62 2.29 -6.06
C LEU A 191 -15.43 3.49 -6.55
N ASP A 192 -14.82 4.33 -7.39
CA ASP A 192 -15.52 5.41 -8.09
C ASP A 192 -16.71 4.82 -8.90
N PRO A 193 -17.94 5.36 -8.73
CA PRO A 193 -19.11 4.91 -9.47
C PRO A 193 -18.95 4.89 -11.00
N LYS A 194 -18.08 5.74 -11.57
CA LYS A 194 -17.80 5.85 -13.01
C LYS A 194 -16.63 4.97 -13.47
N SER A 195 -15.95 4.28 -12.56
CA SER A 195 -14.82 3.43 -12.92
C SER A 195 -15.28 2.18 -13.69
N THR A 196 -14.61 1.89 -14.80
CA THR A 196 -14.81 0.63 -15.54
C THR A 196 -14.44 -0.59 -14.69
N TYR A 197 -13.50 -0.45 -13.76
CA TYR A 197 -13.13 -1.50 -12.83
C TYR A 197 -14.29 -1.83 -11.87
N ARG A 198 -15.11 -0.84 -11.49
CA ARG A 198 -16.32 -1.07 -10.68
C ARG A 198 -17.30 -1.99 -11.39
N ALA A 199 -17.52 -1.79 -12.69
CA ALA A 199 -18.41 -2.64 -13.48
C ALA A 199 -17.92 -4.10 -13.53
N PHE A 200 -16.59 -4.30 -13.57
CA PHE A 200 -15.99 -5.63 -13.51
C PHE A 200 -16.22 -6.32 -12.16
N VAL A 201 -15.98 -5.63 -11.04
CA VAL A 201 -16.24 -6.18 -9.70
C VAL A 201 -17.74 -6.46 -9.49
N GLN A 202 -18.62 -5.61 -10.03
CA GLN A 202 -20.06 -5.84 -9.99
C GLN A 202 -20.46 -7.12 -10.73
N ALA A 203 -19.90 -7.37 -11.92
CA ALA A 203 -20.17 -8.60 -12.65
C ALA A 203 -19.72 -9.85 -11.87
N LYS A 204 -18.59 -9.80 -11.15
CA LYS A 204 -18.16 -10.88 -10.25
C LYS A 204 -19.15 -11.11 -9.12
N LEU A 205 -19.64 -10.05 -8.49
CA LEU A 205 -20.63 -10.13 -7.42
C LEU A 205 -21.95 -10.75 -7.94
N ASP A 206 -22.42 -10.30 -9.10
CA ASP A 206 -23.66 -10.80 -9.71
C ASP A 206 -23.54 -12.27 -10.11
N ALA A 207 -22.37 -12.70 -10.61
CA ALA A 207 -22.08 -14.11 -10.90
C ALA A 207 -22.15 -15.01 -9.65
N LEU A 208 -21.95 -14.45 -8.45
CA LEU A 208 -22.10 -15.16 -7.17
C LEU A 208 -23.50 -15.04 -6.55
N GLY A 209 -24.47 -14.50 -7.27
CA GLY A 209 -25.85 -14.33 -6.80
C GLY A 209 -26.14 -12.93 -6.23
N GLY A 210 -25.34 -11.93 -6.59
CA GLY A 210 -25.58 -10.52 -6.28
C GLY A 210 -25.31 -10.16 -4.82
N PRO A 211 -25.73 -8.95 -4.39
CA PRO A 211 -25.52 -8.47 -3.02
C PRO A 211 -26.04 -9.46 -1.97
N VAL A 212 -25.28 -9.65 -0.88
CA VAL A 212 -25.80 -10.30 0.33
C VAL A 212 -26.89 -9.40 0.90
N SER A 213 -28.15 -9.71 0.59
CA SER A 213 -29.30 -9.00 1.13
C SER A 213 -29.49 -9.40 2.59
N ALA A 214 -29.66 -8.41 3.47
CA ALA A 214 -30.00 -8.62 4.88
C ALA A 214 -31.40 -9.23 5.09
N ALA A 215 -32.14 -9.54 4.01
CA ALA A 215 -33.57 -9.87 4.05
C ALA A 215 -33.94 -11.24 3.45
N THR A 216 -33.12 -12.28 3.60
CA THR A 216 -33.49 -13.65 3.18
C THR A 216 -33.88 -14.56 4.36
N GLY A 217 -34.51 -13.98 5.39
CA GLY A 217 -35.07 -14.70 6.55
C GLY A 217 -36.57 -14.47 6.78
N ALA A 218 -37.29 -13.75 5.91
CA ALA A 218 -38.66 -13.32 6.18
C ALA A 218 -39.68 -13.64 5.08
N ILE A 219 -39.44 -14.64 4.23
CA ILE A 219 -40.47 -15.14 3.29
C ILE A 219 -40.51 -16.67 3.34
N ALA A 220 -41.16 -17.19 4.38
CA ALA A 220 -41.75 -18.52 4.40
C ALA A 220 -42.96 -18.52 5.35
N ALA A 221 -43.99 -17.77 4.99
CA ALA A 221 -45.35 -18.01 5.46
C ALA A 221 -46.23 -18.21 4.22
N PRO A 222 -46.60 -19.46 3.87
CA PRO A 222 -47.53 -19.70 2.78
C PRO A 222 -48.94 -19.33 3.27
N GLY A 223 -49.54 -18.32 2.62
CA GLY A 223 -50.95 -18.07 2.72
C GLY A 223 -51.73 -19.06 1.83
N GLY A 224 -52.76 -19.67 2.40
CA GLY A 224 -53.92 -20.15 1.65
C GLY A 224 -54.23 -21.64 1.75
N ALA A 225 -55.09 -22.01 2.70
CA ALA A 225 -56.02 -23.12 2.50
C ALA A 225 -57.39 -22.72 3.06
N ALA A 226 -58.36 -22.63 2.16
CA ALA A 226 -59.78 -22.43 2.43
C ALA A 226 -60.45 -23.72 2.92
N GLY A 227 -61.47 -23.58 3.76
CA GLY A 227 -62.35 -24.64 4.27
C GLY A 227 -62.57 -24.42 5.78
N THR A 228 -63.76 -24.37 6.35
CA THR A 228 -65.09 -24.85 5.96
C THR A 228 -66.15 -24.13 6.81
N ALA A 229 -67.38 -24.10 6.30
CA ALA A 229 -68.58 -23.55 6.90
C ALA A 229 -68.88 -24.02 8.35
N ALA A 230 -69.33 -23.08 9.20
CA ALA A 230 -70.52 -23.17 10.06
C ALA A 230 -70.57 -21.96 11.03
N PRO A 231 -71.73 -21.30 11.17
CA PRO A 231 -72.15 -20.86 12.50
C PRO A 231 -73.55 -21.41 12.81
N SER A 232 -73.62 -22.24 13.84
CA SER A 232 -74.88 -22.64 14.47
C SER A 232 -74.88 -22.18 15.91
N ALA A 233 -75.53 -21.05 16.19
CA ALA A 233 -76.22 -20.79 17.45
C ALA A 233 -77.29 -19.69 17.24
N PRO A 234 -78.48 -19.81 17.84
CA PRO A 234 -79.65 -18.99 17.51
C PRO A 234 -79.92 -17.86 18.52
N ALA A 235 -80.96 -17.08 18.18
CA ALA A 235 -81.81 -16.26 19.04
C ALA A 235 -81.33 -14.83 19.41
N ALA A 236 -81.99 -13.83 18.81
CA ALA A 236 -82.88 -12.93 19.55
C ALA A 236 -83.70 -12.05 18.57
N ALA A 237 -84.92 -11.77 18.98
CA ALA A 237 -86.03 -11.23 18.22
C ALA A 237 -86.13 -9.69 18.25
N ALA A 238 -87.16 -9.21 17.53
CA ALA A 238 -87.79 -7.88 17.53
C ALA A 238 -87.17 -6.88 16.53
N LYS A 239 -87.91 -6.27 15.61
CA LYS A 239 -89.36 -6.15 15.41
C LYS A 239 -89.63 -5.82 13.95
#